data_AF-A0A2W0F3I2-F1
#
_entry.id   AF-A0A2W0F3I2-F1
#
_cell.length_a   1.000
_cell.length_b   1.000
_cell.length_c   1.000
_cell.angle_alpha   90.00
_cell.angle_beta   90.00
_cell.angle_gamma   90.00
#
_symmetry.space_group_name_H-M   'P 1'
#
loop_
_entity.id
_entity.type
_entity.pdbx_description
1 polymer ?
#
loop_
_entity_poly.entity_id
_entity_poly.type
_entity_poly.pdbx_seq_one_letter_code
_entity_poly.pdbx_strand_id
1 'polypeptide(L)'
;MSPLAFRLSALALVFIMTLMGAFSLYWLWEHVLPIYGRIYRNAPVVETPYLAFCLLMAPPAVLLTIIGASIAVWTGKKFDPPNNSFLHRFSALMIYLSVKTIIYIVPAIMILTTLTLLNRGYTPCPKLLISGSAWQLFWVNDKNACFKPTRYINDNWPCKMIGNQEVCIQVDGR
;
A
#
# COMPACT_ATOMS: atom_id res chain seq x y z
N MET A 1 -23.81 22.23 -16.18
CA MET A 1 -23.37 21.03 -16.92
C MET A 1 -24.56 20.46 -17.67
N SER A 2 -24.38 20.01 -18.91
CA SER A 2 -25.43 19.26 -19.61
C SER A 2 -25.61 17.87 -18.98
N PRO A 3 -26.81 17.26 -19.01
CA PRO A 3 -27.05 15.92 -18.46
C PRO A 3 -26.12 14.86 -19.06
N LEU A 4 -25.79 14.99 -20.35
CA LEU A 4 -24.84 14.11 -21.05
C LEU A 4 -23.42 14.26 -20.49
N ALA A 5 -22.94 15.50 -20.31
CA ALA A 5 -21.62 15.75 -19.75
C ALA A 5 -21.49 15.20 -18.33
N PHE A 6 -22.55 15.29 -17.51
CA PHE A 6 -22.57 14.73 -16.16
C PHE A 6 -22.50 13.20 -16.15
N ARG A 7 -23.24 12.53 -17.03
CA ARG A 7 -23.18 11.06 -17.15
C ARG A 7 -21.82 10.59 -17.65
N LEU A 8 -21.24 11.28 -18.63
CA LEU A 8 -19.89 10.96 -19.14
C LEU A 8 -18.82 11.16 -18.06
N SER A 9 -18.89 12.24 -17.27
CA SER A 9 -17.94 12.45 -16.17
C SER A 9 -18.08 11.38 -15.08
N ALA A 10 -19.32 10.96 -14.76
CA ALA A 10 -19.56 9.88 -13.81
C ALA A 10 -19.04 8.54 -14.33
N LEU A 11 -19.17 8.26 -15.62
CA LEU A 11 -18.64 7.05 -16.24
C LEU A 11 -17.10 7.04 -16.24
N ALA A 12 -16.46 8.16 -16.58
CA ALA A 12 -15.02 8.32 -16.46
C ALA A 12 -14.55 8.10 -15.02
N LEU A 13 -15.30 8.61 -14.03
CA LEU A 13 -15.00 8.39 -12.62
C LEU A 13 -15.08 6.92 -12.23
N VAL A 14 -16.10 6.17 -12.66
CA VAL A 14 -16.20 4.71 -12.41
C VAL A 14 -14.95 3.99 -12.93
N PHE A 15 -14.52 4.31 -14.16
CA PHE A 15 -13.35 3.70 -14.77
C PHE A 15 -12.07 4.01 -13.99
N ILE A 16 -11.83 5.29 -13.65
CA ILE A 16 -10.66 5.72 -12.89
C ILE A 16 -10.63 5.07 -11.50
N MET A 17 -11.76 5.05 -10.80
CA MET A 17 -11.84 4.46 -9.46
C MET A 17 -11.63 2.95 -9.48
N THR A 18 -12.08 2.27 -10.55
CA THR A 18 -11.81 0.83 -10.73
C THR A 18 -10.33 0.56 -10.91
N LEU A 19 -9.63 1.36 -11.74
CA LEU A 19 -8.18 1.26 -11.89
C LEU A 19 -7.45 1.55 -10.58
N MET A 20 -7.88 2.58 -9.84
CA MET A 20 -7.29 2.93 -8.55
C MET A 20 -7.51 1.84 -7.50
N GLY A 21 -8.67 1.19 -7.50
CA GLY A 21 -8.96 0.03 -6.65
C GLY A 21 -8.05 -1.16 -6.97
N ALA A 22 -7.93 -1.51 -8.26
CA ALA A 22 -7.05 -2.59 -8.71
C ALA A 22 -5.58 -2.30 -8.36
N PHE A 23 -5.12 -1.07 -8.60
CA PHE A 23 -3.77 -0.64 -8.24
C PHE A 23 -3.52 -0.70 -6.73
N SER A 24 -4.48 -0.25 -5.92
CA SER A 24 -4.39 -0.33 -4.47
C SER A 24 -4.29 -1.76 -3.97
N LEU A 25 -5.08 -2.68 -4.52
CA LEU A 25 -5.03 -4.10 -4.16
C LEU A 25 -3.73 -4.75 -4.60
N TYR A 26 -3.26 -4.43 -5.81
CA TYR A 26 -1.96 -4.90 -6.32
C TYR A 26 -0.81 -4.48 -5.40
N TRP A 27 -0.76 -3.21 -4.96
CA TRP A 27 0.28 -2.74 -4.06
C TRP A 27 0.22 -3.40 -2.68
N LEU A 28 -0.97 -3.61 -2.13
CA LEU A 28 -1.12 -4.35 -0.87
C LEU A 28 -0.66 -5.80 -1.02
N TRP A 29 -0.97 -6.43 -2.15
CA TRP A 29 -0.57 -7.80 -2.45
C TRP A 29 0.95 -7.94 -2.63
N GLU A 30 1.56 -7.04 -3.40
CA GLU A 30 2.97 -7.14 -3.79
C GLU A 30 3.95 -6.59 -2.74
N HIS A 31 3.50 -5.62 -1.94
CA HIS A 31 4.41 -4.91 -1.01
C HIS A 31 4.09 -5.10 0.46
N VAL A 32 2.82 -5.34 0.84
CA VAL A 32 2.44 -5.49 2.26
C VAL A 32 2.43 -6.95 2.70
N LEU A 33 1.80 -7.84 1.94
CA LEU A 33 1.75 -9.27 2.29
C LEU A 33 3.14 -9.94 2.35
N PRO A 34 4.09 -9.65 1.43
CA PRO A 34 5.38 -10.34 1.43
C PRO A 34 6.25 -9.99 2.63
N ILE A 35 5.99 -8.88 3.33
CA ILE A 35 6.66 -8.51 4.59
C ILE A 35 6.54 -9.67 5.58
N TYR A 36 5.32 -10.18 5.79
CA TYR A 36 5.06 -11.25 6.74
C TYR A 36 5.69 -12.56 6.30
N GLY A 37 5.71 -12.84 4.99
CA GLY A 37 6.40 -14.00 4.43
C GLY A 37 7.93 -13.94 4.56
N ARG A 38 8.52 -12.74 4.47
CA ARG A 38 9.96 -12.51 4.68
C ARG A 38 10.33 -12.61 6.16
N ILE A 39 9.52 -12.05 7.06
CA ILE A 39 9.69 -12.19 8.51
C ILE A 39 9.59 -13.67 8.92
N TYR A 40 8.61 -14.40 8.39
CA TYR A 40 8.42 -15.82 8.71
C TYR A 40 9.64 -16.68 8.33
N ARG A 41 10.28 -16.39 7.19
CA ARG A 41 11.47 -17.09 6.70
C ARG A 41 12.80 -16.57 7.28
N ASN A 42 12.76 -15.58 8.18
CA ASN A 42 13.93 -14.87 8.70
C ASN A 42 14.86 -14.35 7.57
N ALA A 43 14.28 -13.76 6.52
CA ALA A 43 15.04 -13.19 5.40
C ALA A 43 16.07 -12.15 5.90
N PRO A 44 17.25 -12.02 5.26
CA PRO A 44 18.31 -11.14 5.75
C PRO A 44 17.93 -9.66 5.71
N VAL A 45 17.07 -9.29 4.75
CA VAL A 45 16.58 -7.93 4.55
C VAL A 45 15.06 -7.97 4.41
N VAL A 46 14.36 -7.09 5.14
CA VAL A 46 12.91 -6.89 5.03
C VAL A 46 12.65 -5.44 4.69
N GLU A 47 12.03 -5.20 3.54
CA GLU A 47 11.55 -3.89 3.14
C GLU A 47 10.15 -3.65 3.70
N THR A 48 9.93 -2.52 4.37
CA THR A 48 8.63 -2.09 4.88
C THR A 48 8.23 -0.74 4.27
N PRO A 49 7.39 -0.72 3.22
CA PRO A 49 6.82 0.50 2.67
C PRO A 49 5.64 0.97 3.53
N TYR A 50 5.90 1.79 4.56
CA TYR A 50 4.87 2.22 5.50
C TYR A 50 3.70 2.95 4.84
N LEU A 51 3.95 3.70 3.76
CA LEU A 51 2.91 4.38 2.99
C LEU A 51 1.92 3.40 2.32
N ALA A 52 2.38 2.21 1.95
CA ALA A 52 1.52 1.20 1.31
C ALA A 52 0.45 0.69 2.29
N PHE A 53 0.70 0.69 3.60
CA PHE A 53 -0.32 0.34 4.59
C PHE A 53 -1.48 1.34 4.59
N CYS A 54 -1.25 2.61 4.28
CA CYS A 54 -2.32 3.59 4.16
C CYS A 54 -3.31 3.24 3.05
N LEU A 55 -2.92 2.45 2.03
CA LEU A 55 -3.81 1.98 0.98
C LEU A 55 -4.91 1.05 1.51
N LEU A 56 -4.81 0.53 2.74
CA LEU A 56 -5.88 -0.24 3.37
C LEU A 56 -7.19 0.55 3.53
N MET A 57 -7.15 1.89 3.55
CA MET A 57 -8.35 2.72 3.59
C MET A 57 -9.07 2.83 2.23
N ALA A 58 -8.36 2.51 1.13
CA ALA A 58 -8.83 2.76 -0.22
C ALA A 58 -9.96 1.83 -0.65
N PRO A 59 -9.97 0.51 -0.36
CA PRO A 59 -11.05 -0.37 -0.83
C PRO A 59 -12.45 0.09 -0.42
N PRO A 60 -12.71 0.52 0.84
CA PRO A 60 -14.03 1.03 1.19
C PRO A 60 -14.40 2.34 0.46
N ALA A 61 -13.47 3.29 0.35
CA ALA A 61 -13.71 4.56 -0.32
C ALA A 61 -13.97 4.35 -1.82
N VAL A 62 -13.15 3.52 -2.48
CA VAL A 62 -13.27 3.19 -3.90
C VAL A 62 -14.60 2.51 -4.19
N LEU A 63 -15.00 1.52 -3.39
CA LEU A 63 -16.26 0.81 -3.60
C LEU A 63 -17.47 1.76 -3.47
N LEU A 64 -17.44 2.68 -2.50
CA LEU A 64 -18.47 3.71 -2.37
C LEU A 64 -18.53 4.61 -3.61
N THR A 65 -17.39 5.10 -4.09
CA THR A 65 -17.36 5.98 -5.26
C THR A 65 -17.82 5.26 -6.52
N ILE A 66 -17.45 4.00 -6.73
CA ILE A 66 -17.91 3.20 -7.88
C ILE A 66 -19.43 3.05 -7.87
N ILE A 67 -20.01 2.68 -6.73
CA ILE A 67 -21.47 2.50 -6.62
C ILE A 67 -22.19 3.85 -6.81
N GLY A 68 -21.73 4.90 -6.13
CA GLY A 68 -22.33 6.23 -6.21
C GLY A 68 -22.26 6.80 -7.63
N ALA A 69 -21.10 6.68 -8.29
CA ALA A 69 -20.91 7.12 -9.67
C ALA A 69 -21.73 6.28 -10.66
N SER A 70 -21.85 4.96 -10.46
CA SER A 70 -22.68 4.11 -11.32
C SER A 70 -24.17 4.50 -11.25
N ILE A 71 -24.67 4.81 -10.06
CA ILE A 71 -26.04 5.33 -9.88
C ILE A 71 -26.20 6.69 -10.56
N ALA A 72 -25.17 7.55 -10.51
CA ALA A 72 -25.19 8.85 -11.18
C ALA A 72 -25.16 8.72 -12.72
N VAL A 73 -24.45 7.73 -13.28
CA VAL A 73 -24.50 7.40 -14.71
C VAL A 73 -25.91 6.99 -15.12
N TRP A 74 -26.53 6.09 -14.35
CA TRP A 74 -27.86 5.55 -14.67
C TRP A 74 -28.96 6.60 -14.56
N THR A 75 -29.00 7.34 -13.45
CA THR A 75 -30.06 8.30 -13.15
C THR A 75 -29.83 9.67 -13.80
N GLY A 76 -28.58 10.02 -14.10
CA GLY A 76 -28.19 11.39 -14.46
C GLY A 76 -28.33 12.39 -13.31
N LYS A 77 -28.48 11.93 -12.06
CA LYS A 77 -28.60 12.75 -10.86
C LYS A 77 -27.41 12.52 -9.94
N LYS A 78 -27.09 13.52 -9.12
CA LYS A 78 -26.09 13.38 -8.06
C LYS A 78 -26.50 12.23 -7.12
N PHE A 79 -25.52 11.45 -6.69
CA PHE A 79 -25.74 10.44 -5.65
C PHE A 79 -26.07 11.15 -4.33
N ASP A 80 -27.33 11.07 -3.92
CA ASP A 80 -27.86 11.64 -2.68
C ASP A 80 -28.95 10.69 -2.14
N PRO A 81 -28.55 9.61 -1.45
CA PRO A 81 -29.49 8.60 -0.98
C PRO A 81 -30.36 9.15 0.15
N PRO A 82 -31.69 8.90 0.14
CA PRO A 82 -32.58 9.42 1.18
C PRO A 82 -32.19 8.88 2.55
N ASN A 83 -32.38 9.70 3.59
CA ASN A 83 -32.13 9.32 4.97
C ASN A 83 -32.88 8.02 5.32
N ASN A 84 -32.24 7.13 6.10
CA ASN A 84 -32.71 5.78 6.42
C ASN A 84 -32.79 4.75 5.26
N SER A 85 -32.38 5.08 4.03
CA SER A 85 -32.27 4.08 2.97
C SER A 85 -31.06 3.15 3.15
N PHE A 86 -31.10 1.98 2.50
CA PHE A 86 -29.96 1.06 2.44
C PHE A 86 -28.70 1.75 1.90
N LEU A 87 -28.83 2.53 0.82
CA LEU A 87 -27.70 3.25 0.20
C LEU A 87 -27.10 4.31 1.14
N HIS A 88 -27.93 4.97 1.95
CA HIS A 88 -27.45 5.92 2.96
C HIS A 88 -26.65 5.21 4.07
N ARG A 89 -27.17 4.08 4.59
CA ARG A 89 -26.46 3.25 5.57
C ARG A 89 -25.15 2.70 5.01
N PHE A 90 -25.18 2.24 3.77
CA PHE A 90 -24.00 1.77 3.06
C PHE A 90 -22.96 2.89 2.93
N SER A 91 -23.33 4.07 2.45
CA SER A 91 -22.37 5.18 2.32
C SER A 91 -21.77 5.59 3.66
N ALA A 92 -22.58 5.65 4.72
CA ALA A 92 -22.10 5.96 6.06
C ALA A 92 -21.13 4.90 6.57
N LEU A 93 -21.45 3.61 6.37
CA LEU A 93 -20.58 2.49 6.75
C LEU A 93 -19.25 2.53 6.02
N MET A 94 -19.24 2.76 4.69
CA MET A 94 -18.02 2.74 3.90
C MET A 94 -17.07 3.89 4.26
N ILE A 95 -17.63 5.09 4.50
CA ILE A 95 -16.85 6.23 5.01
C ILE A 95 -16.33 5.91 6.41
N TYR A 96 -17.19 5.40 7.30
CA TYR A 96 -16.80 5.02 8.65
C TYR A 96 -15.65 4.00 8.64
N LEU A 97 -15.73 2.96 7.83
CA LEU A 97 -14.69 1.95 7.67
C LEU A 97 -13.40 2.55 7.11
N SER A 98 -13.47 3.37 6.05
CA SER A 98 -12.28 4.01 5.48
C SER A 98 -11.54 4.87 6.51
N VAL A 99 -12.28 5.73 7.22
CA VAL A 99 -11.73 6.63 8.25
C VAL A 99 -11.20 5.86 9.45
N LYS A 100 -11.95 4.87 9.96
CA LYS A 100 -11.49 4.04 11.08
C LYS A 100 -10.24 3.22 10.71
N THR A 101 -10.15 2.76 9.47
CA THR A 101 -8.98 2.02 8.99
C THR A 101 -7.73 2.90 9.02
N ILE A 102 -7.76 4.09 8.46
CA ILE A 102 -6.57 4.97 8.47
C ILE A 102 -6.22 5.47 9.88
N ILE A 103 -7.21 5.74 10.74
CA ILE A 103 -6.94 6.28 12.08
C ILE A 103 -6.44 5.20 13.05
N TYR A 104 -7.01 3.99 13.01
CA TYR A 104 -6.76 2.97 14.03
C TYR A 104 -6.02 1.75 13.48
N ILE A 105 -6.50 1.18 12.38
CA ILE A 105 -5.99 -0.10 11.87
C ILE A 105 -4.59 0.08 11.27
N VAL A 106 -4.39 1.12 10.45
CA VAL A 106 -3.10 1.37 9.80
C VAL A 106 -1.99 1.61 10.84
N PRO A 107 -2.13 2.54 11.82
CA PRO A 107 -1.12 2.70 12.86
C PRO A 107 -0.90 1.44 13.69
N ALA A 108 -1.97 0.71 14.05
CA ALA A 108 -1.84 -0.54 14.80
C ALA A 108 -0.99 -1.57 14.05
N ILE A 109 -1.25 -1.79 12.75
CA ILE A 109 -0.49 -2.74 11.93
C ILE A 109 0.96 -2.27 11.76
N MET A 110 1.20 -0.97 11.55
CA MET A 110 2.55 -0.42 11.44
C MET A 110 3.37 -0.66 12.72
N ILE A 111 2.77 -0.39 13.89
CA ILE A 111 3.38 -0.61 15.20
C ILE A 111 3.64 -2.11 15.41
N LEU A 112 2.64 -2.97 15.19
CA LEU A 112 2.78 -4.43 15.35
C LEU A 112 3.87 -5.00 14.43
N THR A 113 3.94 -4.54 13.19
CA THR A 113 4.96 -4.99 12.23
C THR A 113 6.36 -4.57 12.71
N THR A 114 6.48 -3.33 13.19
CA THR A 114 7.74 -2.79 13.74
C THR A 114 8.20 -3.55 14.98
N LEU A 115 7.28 -3.81 15.93
CA LEU A 115 7.55 -4.59 17.13
C LEU A 115 7.95 -6.03 16.80
N THR A 116 7.29 -6.63 15.80
CA THR A 116 7.63 -7.99 15.35
C THR A 116 9.04 -8.06 14.78
N LEU A 117 9.44 -7.07 13.98
CA LEU A 117 10.80 -6.97 13.43
C LEU A 117 11.84 -6.81 14.55
N LEU A 118 11.61 -5.89 15.49
CA LEU A 118 12.49 -5.68 16.63
C LEU A 118 12.62 -6.95 17.49
N ASN A 119 11.52 -7.63 17.79
CA ASN A 119 11.51 -8.87 18.57
C ASN A 119 12.25 -10.03 17.87
N ARG A 120 12.32 -9.98 16.53
CA ARG A 120 13.08 -10.94 15.72
C ARG A 120 14.55 -10.54 15.52
N GLY A 121 15.02 -9.49 16.18
CA GLY A 121 16.41 -9.02 16.10
C GLY A 121 16.74 -8.18 14.87
N TYR A 122 15.73 -7.73 14.12
CA TYR A 122 15.96 -6.82 13.00
C TYR A 122 16.26 -5.41 13.49
N THR A 123 17.18 -4.74 12.79
CA THR A 123 17.56 -3.35 13.03
C THR A 123 17.31 -2.50 11.78
N PRO A 124 16.84 -1.24 11.93
CA PRO A 124 16.59 -0.38 10.79
C PRO A 124 17.91 0.08 10.16
N CYS A 125 18.03 -0.06 8.84
CA CYS A 125 19.20 0.32 8.06
C CYS A 125 18.86 1.39 7.01
N PRO A 126 19.08 2.68 7.30
CA PRO A 126 18.82 3.76 6.33
C PRO A 126 19.84 3.80 5.17
N LYS A 127 20.97 3.07 5.28
CA LYS A 127 22.00 3.06 4.23
C LYS A 127 21.56 2.32 2.96
N LEU A 128 20.58 1.43 3.08
CA LEU A 128 19.97 0.68 1.99
C LEU A 128 18.87 1.46 1.27
N LEU A 129 18.60 2.72 1.64
CA LEU A 129 17.62 3.54 0.95
C LEU A 129 18.07 3.86 -0.47
N ILE A 130 17.16 3.67 -1.43
CA ILE A 130 17.33 4.20 -2.79
C ILE A 130 17.14 5.72 -2.72
N SER A 131 18.03 6.50 -3.34
CA SER A 131 17.88 7.96 -3.38
C SER A 131 16.49 8.35 -3.90
N GLY A 132 15.69 9.06 -3.10
CA GLY A 132 14.30 9.44 -3.41
C GLY A 132 13.21 8.55 -2.79
N SER A 133 13.55 7.41 -2.19
CA SER A 133 12.61 6.47 -1.56
C SER A 133 12.42 6.71 -0.05
N ALA A 134 12.16 7.96 0.35
CA ALA A 134 12.01 8.35 1.76
C ALA A 134 10.87 7.63 2.54
N TRP A 135 10.05 6.84 1.84
CA TRP A 135 8.84 6.19 2.36
C TRP A 135 9.00 4.68 2.55
N GLN A 136 10.14 4.11 2.18
CA GLN A 136 10.52 2.71 2.40
C GLN A 136 11.52 2.65 3.55
N LEU A 137 11.36 1.72 4.49
CA LEU A 137 12.37 1.45 5.52
C LEU A 137 12.88 0.02 5.33
N PHE A 138 14.20 -0.14 5.35
CA PHE A 138 14.84 -1.45 5.27
C PHE A 138 15.25 -1.93 6.67
N TRP A 139 14.95 -3.18 6.96
CA TRP A 139 15.27 -3.86 8.21
C TRP A 139 16.23 -5.00 7.93
N VAL A 140 17.30 -5.12 8.71
CA VAL A 140 18.31 -6.17 8.54
C VAL A 140 18.50 -6.96 9.82
N ASN A 141 18.68 -8.28 9.71
CA ASN A 141 18.96 -9.15 10.85
C ASN A 141 20.46 -9.23 11.21
N ASP A 142 21.35 -8.95 10.25
CA ASP A 142 22.80 -8.85 10.44
C ASP A 142 23.27 -7.43 10.15
N LYS A 143 24.13 -6.88 11.02
CA LYS A 143 24.77 -5.57 10.85
C LYS A 143 25.62 -5.51 9.58
N ASN A 144 26.21 -6.64 9.17
CA ASN A 144 27.02 -6.71 7.95
C ASN A 144 26.18 -6.54 6.68
N ALA A 145 24.87 -6.79 6.75
CA ALA A 145 23.94 -6.54 5.65
C ALA A 145 23.58 -5.05 5.50
N CYS A 146 23.93 -4.20 6.47
CA CYS A 146 23.69 -2.75 6.40
C CYS A 146 24.85 -2.00 5.74
N PHE A 147 24.78 -1.84 4.41
CA PHE A 147 25.76 -1.07 3.64
C PHE A 147 25.09 -0.09 2.67
N LYS A 148 25.88 0.82 2.10
CA LYS A 148 25.43 1.69 1.00
C LYS A 148 25.65 0.95 -0.33
N PRO A 149 24.58 0.57 -1.06
CA PRO A 149 24.72 -0.18 -2.31
C PRO A 149 25.32 0.69 -3.41
N THR A 150 26.10 0.05 -4.28
CA THR A 150 26.66 0.67 -5.48
C THR A 150 25.65 0.60 -6.63
N ARG A 151 24.90 -0.51 -6.71
CA ARG A 151 23.81 -0.70 -7.65
C ARG A 151 22.76 -1.65 -7.09
N TYR A 152 21.59 -1.65 -7.72
CA TYR A 152 20.54 -2.65 -7.49
C TYR A 152 20.41 -3.48 -8.76
N ILE A 153 20.31 -4.81 -8.59
CA ILE A 153 19.97 -5.71 -9.68
C ILE A 153 18.45 -5.92 -9.74
N ASN A 154 17.96 -6.67 -10.73
CA ASN A 154 16.55 -7.03 -10.84
C ASN A 154 16.02 -7.57 -9.50
N ASP A 155 14.79 -7.20 -9.15
CA ASP A 155 14.14 -7.46 -7.85
C ASP A 155 14.65 -6.64 -6.66
N ASN A 156 15.29 -5.49 -6.93
CA ASN A 156 15.77 -4.53 -5.92
C ASN A 156 16.80 -5.12 -4.94
N TRP A 157 17.59 -6.11 -5.34
CA TRP A 157 18.63 -6.64 -4.46
C TRP A 157 19.80 -5.64 -4.36
N PRO A 158 20.18 -5.21 -3.14
CA PRO A 158 21.28 -4.29 -2.97
C PRO A 158 22.61 -5.01 -3.22
N CYS A 159 23.41 -4.47 -4.13
CA CYS A 159 24.74 -4.97 -4.46
C CYS A 159 25.81 -3.93 -4.13
N LYS A 160 26.95 -4.39 -3.62
CA LYS A 160 28.11 -3.57 -3.30
C LYS A 160 29.36 -4.12 -3.98
N MET A 161 30.10 -3.22 -4.61
CA MET A 161 31.45 -3.52 -5.10
C MET A 161 32.45 -3.49 -3.93
N ILE A 162 33.18 -4.59 -3.74
CA ILE A 162 34.31 -4.70 -2.82
C ILE A 162 35.55 -5.00 -3.69
N GLY A 163 36.32 -3.96 -4.01
CA GLY A 163 37.37 -4.06 -5.03
C GLY A 163 36.77 -4.34 -6.41
N ASN A 164 37.21 -5.41 -7.07
CA ASN A 164 36.68 -5.87 -8.36
C ASN A 164 35.56 -6.92 -8.23
N GLN A 165 35.19 -7.33 -7.02
CA GLN A 165 34.13 -8.31 -6.80
C GLN A 165 32.84 -7.61 -6.40
N GLU A 166 31.74 -8.06 -6.99
CA GLU A 166 30.41 -7.62 -6.61
C GLU A 166 29.78 -8.63 -5.64
N VAL A 167 29.28 -8.13 -4.52
CA VAL A 167 28.53 -8.92 -3.55
C VAL A 167 27.11 -8.37 -3.48
N CYS A 168 26.13 -9.22 -3.80
CA CYS A 168 24.71 -8.93 -3.72
C CYS A 168 24.10 -9.67 -2.54
N ILE A 169 23.25 -8.99 -1.76
CA ILE A 169 22.46 -9.66 -0.72
C ILE A 169 21.10 -9.99 -1.28
N GLN A 170 20.76 -11.27 -1.22
CA GLN A 170 19.46 -11.75 -1.64
C GLN A 170 18.38 -11.35 -0.63
N VAL A 171 17.45 -10.50 -1.06
CA VAL A 171 16.42 -9.90 -0.20
C VAL A 171 15.30 -10.89 0.13
N ASP A 172 15.09 -11.89 -0.75
CA ASP A 172 13.92 -12.78 -0.66
C ASP A 172 14.10 -14.05 0.19
N GLY A 173 15.30 -14.29 0.73
CA GLY A 173 15.60 -15.48 1.53
C GLY A 173 15.20 -16.79 0.83
N ARG A 174 15.40 -16.87 -0.50
CA ARG A 174 15.19 -18.07 -1.34
C ARG A 174 16.50 -18.66 -1.77
#